data_AF-A0A2K9UXH1-F1
#
_entry.id   AF-A0A2K9UXH1-F1
#
_cell.length_a   1.000
_cell.length_b   1.000
_cell.length_c   1.000
_cell.angle_alpha   90.00
_cell.angle_beta   90.00
_cell.angle_gamma   90.00
#
_symmetry.space_group_name_H-M   'P 1'
#
loop_
_entity.id
_entity.type
_entity.pdbx_description
1 polymer ?
#
loop_
_entity_poly.entity_id
_entity_poly.type
_entity_poly.pdbx_seq_one_letter_code
_entity_poly.pdbx_strand_id
1 'polypeptide(L)'
;TIHIQELACVSRDTKLGPEEITADIPNVGEAALSKLDEPGIVYIGAEVTGGDILVGKVTPKGETQLTPEEKLLRAIFGEKASDVKDSFLRVPKGVSGTVTDVQVFTRDGVEKDKRALEIEEMQLKQAKKDLSQELQILAAGLLSRIRAVLVSGGVEAEKLGKLPRD
;
A
#
# COMPACT_ATOMS: atom_id res chain seq x y z
N THR A 1 27.48 11.55 -7.50
CA THR A 1 27.16 10.24 -6.90
C THR A 1 25.66 10.20 -6.69
N ILE A 2 25.01 9.10 -7.08
CA ILE A 2 23.57 8.91 -6.87
C ILE A 2 23.43 8.07 -5.61
N HIS A 3 22.58 8.53 -4.68
CA HIS A 3 22.30 7.84 -3.43
C HIS A 3 20.80 7.60 -3.32
N ILE A 4 20.44 6.44 -2.80
CA ILE A 4 19.06 6.12 -2.44
C ILE A 4 18.94 6.37 -0.94
N GLN A 5 18.05 7.27 -0.55
CA GLN A 5 17.79 7.60 0.85
C GLN A 5 16.46 7.01 1.27
N GLU A 6 16.47 6.22 2.34
CA GLU A 6 15.27 5.71 2.97
C GLU A 6 14.74 6.73 3.99
N LEU A 7 13.45 7.06 3.89
CA LEU A 7 12.74 7.92 4.83
C LEU A 7 11.52 7.16 5.34
N ALA A 8 11.40 7.01 6.66
CA ALA A 8 10.33 6.27 7.28
C ALA A 8 9.36 7.20 8.02
N CYS A 9 8.07 6.96 7.84
CA CYS A 9 7.00 7.56 8.63
C CYS A 9 6.33 6.46 9.45
N VAL A 10 6.12 6.70 10.74
CA VAL A 10 5.46 5.72 11.62
C VAL A 10 4.24 6.39 12.23
N SER A 11 3.09 5.77 12.06
CA SER A 11 1.86 6.12 12.76
C SER A 11 1.74 5.29 14.03
N ARG A 12 1.42 5.92 15.17
CA ARG A 12 1.32 5.25 16.48
C ARG A 12 0.05 5.62 17.21
N ASP A 13 -0.41 4.70 18.05
CA ASP A 13 -1.43 5.02 19.05
C ASP A 13 -0.84 5.92 20.13
N THR A 14 -1.42 7.11 20.27
CA THR A 14 -1.10 8.02 21.36
C THR A 14 -2.15 7.92 22.45
N LYS A 15 -1.88 8.50 23.62
CA LYS A 15 -2.87 8.60 24.70
C LYS A 15 -4.12 9.39 24.30
N LEU A 16 -4.01 10.24 23.29
CA LEU A 16 -5.05 11.15 22.83
C LEU A 16 -5.86 10.56 21.65
N GLY A 17 -5.42 9.42 21.12
CA GLY A 17 -6.04 8.74 19.99
C GLY A 17 -5.01 8.16 19.03
N PRO A 18 -5.46 7.34 18.07
CA PRO A 18 -4.61 6.84 17.00
C PRO A 18 -4.15 7.98 16.10
N GLU A 19 -2.89 7.93 15.66
CA GLU A 19 -2.44 8.73 14.53
C GLU A 19 -2.96 8.13 13.22
N GLU A 20 -3.25 8.97 12.23
CA GLU A 20 -3.79 8.55 10.95
C GLU A 20 -2.89 9.02 9.81
N ILE A 21 -2.77 8.19 8.78
CA ILE A 21 -2.12 8.54 7.51
C ILE A 21 -3.24 8.98 6.57
N THR A 22 -3.18 10.24 6.14
CA THR A 22 -4.25 10.85 5.32
C THR A 22 -3.74 12.04 4.54
N ALA A 23 -4.38 12.29 3.38
CA ALA A 23 -4.20 13.52 2.60
C ALA A 23 -4.95 14.71 3.20
N ASP A 24 -5.87 14.49 4.14
CA ASP A 24 -6.64 15.54 4.80
C ASP A 24 -5.84 16.20 5.93
N ILE A 25 -4.98 17.15 5.52
CA ILE A 25 -4.02 17.78 6.42
C ILE A 25 -4.39 19.25 6.62
N PRO A 26 -4.64 19.70 7.86
CA PRO A 26 -4.96 21.09 8.12
C PRO A 26 -3.75 21.99 7.86
N ASN A 27 -4.02 23.25 7.47
CA ASN A 27 -3.01 24.30 7.25
C ASN A 27 -2.01 24.03 6.10
N VAL A 28 -2.30 23.08 5.22
CA VAL A 28 -1.50 22.80 4.01
C VAL A 28 -2.27 23.25 2.77
N GLY A 29 -1.59 23.97 1.88
CA GLY A 29 -2.19 24.43 0.62
C GLY A 29 -2.35 23.29 -0.40
N GLU A 30 -3.33 23.42 -1.29
CA GLU A 30 -3.63 22.42 -2.34
C GLU A 30 -2.41 22.04 -3.19
N ALA A 31 -1.49 22.98 -3.43
CA ALA A 31 -0.26 22.72 -4.18
C ALA A 31 0.59 21.60 -3.57
N ALA A 32 0.68 21.53 -2.24
CA ALA A 32 1.43 20.48 -1.56
C ALA A 32 0.66 19.16 -1.49
N LEU A 33 -0.68 19.22 -1.41
CA LEU A 33 -1.55 18.04 -1.42
C LEU A 33 -1.65 17.40 -2.81
N SER A 34 -1.44 18.17 -3.88
CA SER A 34 -1.53 17.68 -5.27
C SER A 34 -0.57 16.53 -5.61
N LYS A 35 0.52 16.38 -4.85
CA LYS A 35 1.52 15.31 -5.04
C LYS A 35 1.20 14.03 -4.26
N LEU A 36 0.20 14.07 -3.38
CA LEU A 36 -0.22 12.94 -2.56
C LEU A 36 -1.35 12.19 -3.24
N ASP A 37 -1.39 10.88 -3.04
CA ASP A 37 -2.49 10.02 -3.45
C ASP A 37 -3.66 10.08 -2.44
N GLU A 38 -4.73 9.32 -2.72
CA GLU A 38 -5.92 9.25 -1.85
C GLU A 38 -5.60 8.96 -0.36
N PRO A 39 -4.73 7.98 -0.01
CA PRO A 39 -4.34 7.75 1.38
C PRO A 39 -3.33 8.76 1.94
N GLY A 40 -2.85 9.74 1.16
CA GLY A 40 -1.92 10.77 1.65
C GLY A 40 -0.44 10.41 1.52
N ILE A 41 -0.07 9.55 0.58
CA ILE A 41 1.29 9.11 0.29
C ILE A 41 1.72 9.66 -1.08
N VAL A 42 2.97 10.08 -1.20
CA VAL A 42 3.50 10.59 -2.47
C VAL A 42 3.50 9.52 -3.59
N TYR A 43 3.23 9.95 -4.82
CA TYR A 43 3.31 9.08 -5.99
C TYR A 43 4.73 8.60 -6.28
N ILE A 44 4.85 7.35 -6.71
CA ILE A 44 6.11 6.80 -7.26
C ILE A 44 6.40 7.52 -8.58
N GLY A 45 7.62 8.02 -8.74
CA GLY A 45 8.06 8.82 -9.87
C GLY A 45 7.89 10.34 -9.67
N ALA A 46 7.34 10.79 -8.55
CA ALA A 46 7.21 12.22 -8.27
C ALA A 46 8.58 12.87 -7.99
N GLU A 47 8.82 14.03 -8.61
CA GLU A 47 9.95 14.90 -8.28
C GLU A 47 9.62 15.74 -7.04
N VAL A 48 10.47 15.60 -6.02
CA VAL A 48 10.28 16.20 -4.71
C VAL A 48 11.46 17.08 -4.34
N THR A 49 11.15 18.19 -3.68
CA THR A 49 12.13 19.17 -3.21
C THR A 49 11.99 19.36 -1.70
N GLY A 50 13.03 19.91 -1.06
CA GLY A 50 13.04 20.14 0.38
C GLY A 50 11.81 20.93 0.84
N GLY A 51 11.03 20.35 1.74
CA GLY A 51 9.79 20.93 2.25
C GLY A 51 8.50 20.31 1.68
N ASP A 52 8.59 19.53 0.59
CA ASP A 52 7.47 18.75 0.07
C ASP A 52 7.07 17.63 1.04
N ILE A 53 5.78 17.27 1.02
CA ILE A 53 5.22 16.23 1.88
C ILE A 53 5.39 14.88 1.17
N LEU A 54 5.99 13.92 1.87
CA LEU A 54 6.15 12.54 1.41
C LEU A 54 5.02 11.65 1.92
N VAL A 55 4.66 11.82 3.20
CA VAL A 55 3.59 11.07 3.85
C VAL A 55 2.79 12.02 4.73
N GLY A 56 1.51 12.15 4.43
CA GLY A 56 0.53 12.85 5.23
C GLY A 56 0.24 12.09 6.51
N LYS A 57 0.54 12.70 7.65
CA LYS A 57 0.24 12.14 8.97
C LYS A 57 -0.41 13.21 9.82
N VAL A 58 -1.49 12.82 10.49
CA VAL A 58 -2.21 13.66 11.44
C VAL A 58 -2.18 13.01 12.81
N THR A 59 -1.99 13.84 13.83
CA THR A 59 -2.00 13.41 15.24
C THR A 59 -3.17 14.09 15.95
N PRO A 60 -4.01 13.36 16.68
CA PRO A 60 -5.06 13.99 17.49
C PRO A 60 -4.43 14.91 18.54
N LYS A 61 -4.94 16.13 18.64
CA LYS A 61 -4.64 17.09 19.71
C LYS A 61 -5.51 16.74 20.90
N GLY A 62 -4.95 16.89 22.09
CA GLY A 62 -5.74 16.81 23.32
C GLY A 62 -6.60 18.05 23.48
N GLU A 63 -7.53 18.02 24.44
CA GLU A 63 -8.30 19.19 24.88
C GLU A 63 -7.36 20.25 25.49
N THR A 64 -6.66 21.00 24.64
CA THR A 64 -6.08 22.28 25.02
C THR A 64 -7.19 23.32 25.06
N GLN A 65 -7.03 24.36 25.90
CA GLN A 65 -7.92 25.51 25.86
C GLN A 65 -7.87 26.13 24.46
N LEU A 66 -8.89 25.83 23.65
CA LEU A 66 -9.09 26.44 22.34
C LEU A 66 -9.20 27.95 22.51
N THR A 67 -8.59 28.68 21.59
CA THR A 67 -8.78 30.13 21.48
C THR A 67 -10.27 30.45 21.27
N PRO A 68 -10.78 31.60 21.72
CA PRO A 68 -12.17 32.00 21.46
C PRO A 68 -12.56 31.89 19.97
N GLU A 69 -11.62 32.15 19.06
CA GLU A 69 -11.74 32.03 17.61
C GLU A 69 -11.95 30.57 17.17
N GLU A 70 -11.15 29.64 17.66
CA GLU A 70 -11.29 28.20 17.37
C GLU A 70 -12.57 27.63 18.00
N LYS A 71 -12.98 28.11 19.18
CA LYS A 71 -14.26 27.75 19.81
C LYS A 71 -15.44 28.19 18.97
N LEU A 72 -15.39 29.39 18.39
CA LEU A 72 -16.42 29.88 17.50
C LEU A 72 -16.49 29.03 16.22
N LEU A 73 -15.34 28.71 15.62
CA LEU A 73 -15.27 27.84 14.45
C LEU A 73 -15.82 26.45 14.73
N ARG A 74 -15.48 25.83 15.87
CA ARG A 74 -16.05 24.53 16.30
C ARG A 74 -17.56 24.61 16.53
N ALA A 75 -18.08 25.72 17.03
CA ALA A 75 -19.52 25.91 17.20
C ALA A 75 -20.27 26.05 15.85
N ILE A 76 -19.61 26.59 14.82
CA ILE A 76 -20.20 26.79 13.49
C ILE A 76 -20.05 25.54 12.60
N PHE A 77 -18.88 24.91 12.60
CA PHE A 77 -18.53 23.78 11.72
C PHE A 77 -18.58 22.40 12.39
N GLY A 78 -18.80 22.33 13.72
CA GLY A 78 -18.86 21.09 14.50
C GLY A 78 -17.51 20.58 14.97
N GLU A 79 -17.50 19.46 15.71
CA GLU A 79 -16.28 18.87 16.33
C GLU A 79 -15.19 18.46 15.34
N LYS A 80 -15.52 18.27 14.05
CA LYS A 80 -14.56 17.83 13.03
C LYS A 80 -13.59 18.92 12.55
N ALA A 81 -13.75 20.18 13.00
CA ALA A 81 -13.10 21.31 12.33
C ALA A 81 -11.57 21.43 12.51
N SER A 82 -10.97 20.98 13.63
CA SER A 82 -9.53 21.23 13.83
C SER A 82 -8.84 20.49 15.00
N ASP A 83 -9.36 19.36 15.45
CA ASP A 83 -8.78 18.65 16.61
C ASP A 83 -7.53 17.83 16.25
N VAL A 84 -7.02 17.92 15.02
CA VAL A 84 -5.77 17.27 14.59
C VAL A 84 -4.65 18.27 14.38
N LYS A 85 -3.43 17.84 14.71
CA LYS A 85 -2.17 18.52 14.42
C LYS A 85 -1.52 17.84 13.23
N ASP A 86 -0.88 18.66 12.40
CA ASP A 86 0.05 18.19 11.41
C ASP A 86 1.29 17.52 12.01
N SER A 87 1.56 16.30 11.59
CA SER A 87 2.76 15.55 11.97
C SER A 87 3.35 14.76 10.80
N PHE A 88 3.11 15.24 9.58
CA PHE A 88 3.54 14.65 8.32
C PHE A 88 5.07 14.53 8.17
N LEU A 89 5.48 13.58 7.33
CA LEU A 89 6.87 13.42 6.90
C LEU A 89 7.15 14.34 5.70
N ARG A 90 8.17 15.18 5.83
CA ARG A 90 8.64 16.06 4.76
C ARG A 90 10.03 15.68 4.28
N VAL A 91 10.32 16.04 3.03
CA VAL A 91 11.68 15.97 2.50
C VAL A 91 12.59 16.89 3.32
N PRO A 92 13.74 16.39 3.82
CA PRO A 92 14.72 17.22 4.50
C PRO A 92 15.14 18.43 3.66
N LYS A 93 15.34 19.57 4.31
CA LYS A 93 15.76 20.80 3.61
C LYS A 93 17.11 20.57 2.91
N GLY A 94 17.23 21.03 1.68
CA GLY A 94 18.45 20.88 0.88
C GLY A 94 18.59 19.54 0.16
N VAL A 95 17.63 18.64 0.30
CA VAL A 95 17.55 17.40 -0.49
C VAL A 95 16.53 17.58 -1.61
N SER A 96 16.86 17.09 -2.80
CA SER A 96 15.97 17.01 -3.95
C SER A 96 16.18 15.68 -4.64
N GLY A 97 15.11 15.07 -5.15
CA GLY A 97 15.20 13.79 -5.83
C GLY A 97 13.86 13.31 -6.34
N THR A 98 13.83 12.06 -6.78
CA THR A 98 12.64 11.41 -7.31
C THR A 98 12.28 10.23 -6.42
N VAL A 99 11.00 10.09 -6.09
CA VAL A 99 10.51 8.94 -5.33
C VAL A 99 10.59 7.70 -6.21
N THR A 100 11.38 6.71 -5.84
CA THR A 100 11.55 5.48 -6.64
C THR A 100 10.69 4.32 -6.16
N ASP A 101 10.44 4.21 -4.86
CA ASP A 101 9.67 3.12 -4.26
C ASP A 101 8.96 3.61 -2.99
N VAL A 102 7.83 2.97 -2.68
CA VAL A 102 7.00 3.24 -1.50
C VAL A 102 6.52 1.92 -0.93
N GLN A 103 6.81 1.68 0.35
CA GLN A 103 6.40 0.47 1.05
C GLN A 103 5.47 0.84 2.21
N VAL A 104 4.33 0.15 2.28
CA VAL A 104 3.32 0.36 3.32
C VAL A 104 3.25 -0.89 4.18
N PHE A 105 3.47 -0.71 5.48
CA PHE A 105 3.38 -1.78 6.47
C PHE A 105 2.18 -1.50 7.38
N THR A 106 1.12 -2.28 7.21
CA THR A 106 -0.07 -2.24 8.08
C THR A 106 0.06 -3.29 9.18
N ARG A 107 -0.21 -2.90 10.43
CA ARG A 107 -0.29 -3.85 11.54
C ARG A 107 -1.53 -4.71 11.40
N ASP A 108 -1.43 -5.96 11.84
CA ASP A 108 -2.57 -6.87 11.89
C ASP A 108 -3.68 -6.32 12.80
N GLY A 109 -4.92 -6.33 12.30
CA GLY A 109 -6.10 -5.74 12.96
C GLY A 109 -6.40 -4.27 12.67
N VAL A 110 -5.57 -3.56 11.89
CA VAL A 110 -5.90 -2.21 11.39
C VAL A 110 -6.64 -2.34 10.06
N GLU A 111 -7.66 -1.50 9.84
CA GLU A 111 -8.38 -1.46 8.57
C GLU A 111 -7.42 -1.08 7.44
N LYS A 112 -7.40 -1.86 6.36
CA LYS A 112 -6.50 -1.65 5.23
C LYS A 112 -7.09 -0.60 4.30
N ASP A 113 -6.26 0.33 3.88
CA ASP A 113 -6.63 1.31 2.86
C ASP A 113 -6.92 0.63 1.51
N LYS A 114 -7.70 1.31 0.65
CA LYS A 114 -8.00 0.83 -0.71
C LYS A 114 -6.73 0.41 -1.47
N ARG A 115 -5.67 1.24 -1.40
CA ARG A 115 -4.38 0.95 -2.04
C ARG A 115 -3.76 -0.35 -1.51
N ALA A 116 -3.83 -0.61 -0.21
CA ALA A 116 -3.30 -1.83 0.37
C ALA A 116 -4.12 -3.07 -0.05
N LEU A 117 -5.45 -2.94 -0.11
CA LEU A 117 -6.34 -3.99 -0.58
C LEU A 117 -6.10 -4.34 -2.06
N GLU A 118 -5.91 -3.35 -2.92
CA GLU A 118 -5.61 -3.55 -4.34
C GLU A 118 -4.28 -4.29 -4.55
N ILE A 119 -3.24 -3.92 -3.80
CA ILE A 119 -1.93 -4.59 -3.85
C ILE A 119 -2.07 -6.04 -3.39
N GLU A 120 -2.77 -6.29 -2.29
CA GLU A 120 -3.00 -7.64 -1.77
C GLU A 120 -3.80 -8.51 -2.75
N GLU A 121 -4.85 -7.98 -3.36
CA GLU A 121 -5.64 -8.69 -4.36
C GLU A 121 -4.79 -9.04 -5.59
N MET A 122 -3.97 -8.10 -6.06
CA MET A 122 -3.04 -8.32 -7.17
C MET A 122 -2.03 -9.44 -6.84
N GLN A 123 -1.46 -9.42 -5.64
CA GLN A 123 -0.53 -10.44 -5.17
C GLN A 123 -1.20 -11.82 -5.06
N LEU A 124 -2.41 -11.88 -4.50
CA LEU A 124 -3.19 -13.13 -4.41
C LEU A 124 -3.53 -13.69 -5.78
N LYS A 125 -3.90 -12.84 -6.73
CA LYS A 125 -4.21 -13.24 -8.10
C LYS A 125 -2.96 -13.81 -8.79
N GLN A 126 -1.82 -13.16 -8.60
CA GLN A 126 -0.55 -13.62 -9.14
C GLN A 126 -0.13 -14.96 -8.52
N ALA A 127 -0.20 -15.10 -7.20
CA ALA A 127 0.13 -16.35 -6.50
C ALA A 127 -0.76 -17.52 -6.95
N LYS A 128 -2.07 -17.30 -7.11
CA LYS A 128 -3.00 -18.33 -7.64
C LYS A 128 -2.65 -18.72 -9.07
N LYS A 129 -2.30 -17.74 -9.92
CA LYS A 129 -1.88 -17.99 -11.30
C LYS A 129 -0.59 -18.81 -11.33
N ASP A 130 0.41 -18.44 -10.54
CA ASP A 130 1.69 -19.13 -10.48
C ASP A 130 1.50 -20.59 -10.02
N LEU A 131 0.71 -20.82 -8.97
CA LEU A 131 0.34 -22.17 -8.52
C LEU A 131 -0.34 -22.98 -9.62
N SER A 132 -1.30 -22.38 -10.35
CA SER A 132 -2.00 -23.08 -11.44
C SER A 132 -1.05 -23.47 -12.57
N GLN A 133 -0.07 -22.62 -12.88
CA GLN A 133 0.95 -22.88 -13.90
C GLN A 133 1.90 -23.98 -13.45
N GLU A 134 2.34 -23.95 -12.18
CA GLU A 134 3.18 -24.99 -11.60
C GLU A 134 2.50 -26.36 -11.65
N LEU A 135 1.23 -26.45 -11.25
CA LEU A 135 0.45 -27.69 -11.32
C LEU A 135 0.28 -28.18 -12.75
N GLN A 136 0.00 -27.29 -13.70
CA GLN A 136 -0.11 -27.66 -15.12
C GLN A 136 1.21 -28.21 -15.68
N ILE A 137 2.33 -27.57 -15.37
CA ILE A 137 3.66 -28.00 -15.82
C ILE A 137 3.99 -29.36 -15.21
N LEU A 138 3.74 -29.53 -13.91
CA LEU A 138 3.99 -30.78 -13.19
C LEU A 138 3.12 -31.92 -13.74
N ALA A 139 1.82 -31.69 -13.93
CA ALA A 139 0.91 -32.67 -14.50
C ALA A 139 1.32 -33.05 -15.92
N ALA A 140 1.63 -32.07 -16.78
CA ALA A 140 2.08 -32.31 -18.15
C ALA A 140 3.38 -33.14 -18.18
N GLY A 141 4.35 -32.82 -17.32
CA GLY A 141 5.60 -33.53 -17.20
C GLY A 141 5.43 -34.97 -16.73
N LEU A 142 4.66 -35.19 -15.66
CA LEU A 142 4.37 -36.52 -15.13
C LEU A 142 3.59 -37.37 -16.12
N LEU A 143 2.51 -36.84 -16.71
CA LEU A 143 1.70 -37.55 -17.69
C LEU A 143 2.50 -37.94 -18.92
N SER A 144 3.39 -37.07 -19.40
CA SER A 144 4.30 -37.39 -20.51
C SER A 144 5.22 -38.57 -20.18
N ARG A 145 5.82 -38.58 -18.99
CA ARG A 145 6.70 -39.69 -18.53
C ARG A 145 5.92 -40.99 -18.32
N ILE A 146 4.76 -40.93 -17.65
CA ILE A 146 3.89 -42.09 -17.41
C ILE A 146 3.44 -42.69 -18.75
N ARG A 147 3.03 -41.84 -19.71
CA ARG A 147 2.64 -42.29 -21.05
C ARG A 147 3.78 -43.01 -21.76
N ALA A 148 5.01 -42.48 -21.69
CA ALA A 148 6.17 -43.13 -22.30
C ALA A 148 6.44 -44.52 -21.69
N VAL A 149 6.36 -44.65 -20.37
CA VAL A 149 6.53 -45.93 -19.66
C VAL A 149 5.41 -46.92 -20.04
N LEU A 150 4.14 -46.49 -20.05
CA LEU A 150 3.01 -47.36 -20.40
C LEU A 150 3.05 -47.86 -21.85
N VAL A 151 3.45 -47.01 -22.80
CA VAL A 151 3.64 -47.41 -24.19
C VAL A 151 4.79 -48.42 -24.30
N SER A 152 5.89 -48.20 -23.58
CA SER A 152 7.00 -49.18 -23.54
C SER A 152 6.62 -50.52 -22.92
N GLY A 153 5.66 -50.52 -21.98
CA GLY A 153 5.09 -51.71 -21.35
C GLY A 153 4.01 -52.44 -22.17
N GLY A 154 3.74 -51.99 -23.41
CA GLY A 154 2.82 -52.68 -24.33
C GLY A 154 1.38 -52.17 -24.34
N VAL A 155 1.08 -51.00 -23.72
CA VAL A 155 -0.25 -50.38 -23.78
C VAL A 155 -0.41 -49.56 -25.06
N GLU A 156 -1.51 -49.75 -25.80
CA GLU A 156 -1.80 -49.02 -27.03
C GLU A 156 -1.98 -47.51 -26.80
N ALA A 157 -1.23 -46.71 -27.58
CA ALA A 157 -1.20 -45.25 -27.45
C ALA A 157 -2.55 -44.56 -27.75
N GLU A 158 -3.41 -45.17 -28.58
CA GLU A 158 -4.74 -44.65 -28.91
C GLU A 158 -5.75 -44.78 -27.76
N LYS A 159 -5.67 -45.87 -26.97
CA LYS A 159 -6.54 -46.06 -25.81
C LYS A 159 -6.21 -45.07 -24.69
N LEU A 160 -4.92 -44.79 -24.49
CA LEU A 160 -4.42 -43.80 -23.52
C LEU A 160 -4.85 -42.36 -23.83
N GLY A 161 -4.99 -42.00 -25.11
CA GLY A 161 -5.41 -40.65 -25.52
C GLY A 161 -6.90 -40.37 -25.34
N LYS A 162 -7.73 -41.42 -25.23
CA LYS A 162 -9.20 -41.34 -25.09
C LYS A 162 -9.67 -41.33 -23.64
N LEU A 163 -8.77 -41.55 -22.67
CA LEU A 163 -9.11 -41.50 -21.26
C LEU A 163 -9.36 -40.05 -20.81
N PRO A 164 -10.38 -39.79 -19.99
CA PRO A 164 -10.64 -38.47 -19.45
C PRO A 164 -9.46 -38.01 -18.59
N ARG A 165 -9.17 -36.71 -18.66
CA ARG A 165 -8.06 -36.05 -17.94
C ARG A 165 -8.53 -35.35 -16.67
N ASP A 166 -9.63 -35.83 -16.10
CA ASP A 166 -10.26 -35.24 -14.91
C ASP A 166 -9.41 -35.45 -13.65
#